data_AF-A0A9R1J3X9-F1
#
_entry.id   AF-A0A9R1J3X9-F1
#
_cell.length_a   1.000
_cell.length_b   1.000
_cell.length_c   1.000
_cell.angle_alpha   90.00
_cell.angle_beta   90.00
_cell.angle_gamma   90.00
#
_symmetry.space_group_name_H-M   'P 1'
#
loop_
_entity.id
_entity.type
_entity.pdbx_description
1 polymer ?
#
loop_
_entity_poly.entity_id
_entity_poly.type
_entity_poly.pdbx_seq_one_letter_code
_entity_poly.pdbx_strand_id
1 'polypeptide(L)'
;KLLDQGEDGFMTETEISTRREAFRKEVAVWKELNHRNVARFIGASTGTTDRSIPADSGESSAPIDLPERACCVVVEYLCLGTLRQRLYAHRERKIGYKIVVEFALDLANGLSYLHSKDIVHRDVKPENMLLDAEAVVKIADFGVTRVQAKNPEDMTGMTGTLGYMAPEVIEDKPYDRKCDVYSFGICLWAIYCCDIPYYPGMSSIEISSAVVHNNLRPKIPRCCPTRLANIMKRCWDADPDKRPEMKEVVHLLEDLDTTKGGGMIPEGTNPGCFCFFGPRRVGP
;
A
#
# COMPACT_ATOMS: atom_id res chain seq x y z
N LYS A 1 -8.96 -13.09 -0.16
CA LYS A 1 -8.60 -12.59 -1.51
C LYS A 1 -8.80 -13.73 -2.50
N LEU A 2 -9.58 -13.51 -3.55
CA LEU A 2 -9.69 -14.42 -4.68
C LEU A 2 -8.65 -14.00 -5.72
N LEU A 3 -7.69 -14.87 -6.00
CA LEU A 3 -6.81 -14.70 -7.15
C LEU A 3 -7.52 -15.37 -8.32
N ASP A 4 -8.29 -14.58 -9.07
CA ASP A 4 -8.83 -15.04 -10.35
C ASP A 4 -7.65 -15.31 -11.28
N GLN A 5 -7.47 -16.57 -11.64
CA GLN A 5 -6.33 -17.00 -12.45
C GLN A 5 -6.62 -16.89 -13.95
N GLY A 6 -7.78 -16.39 -14.37
CA GLY A 6 -8.18 -16.36 -15.77
C GLY A 6 -8.79 -17.68 -16.19
N GLU A 7 -9.73 -17.59 -17.12
CA GLU A 7 -10.56 -18.69 -17.60
C GLU A 7 -9.76 -19.97 -17.86
N ASP A 8 -10.28 -21.08 -17.35
CA ASP A 8 -9.78 -22.43 -17.61
C ASP A 8 -9.74 -22.68 -19.12
N GLY A 9 -8.57 -22.49 -19.75
CA GLY A 9 -8.39 -22.77 -21.18
C GLY A 9 -7.16 -22.19 -21.89
N PHE A 10 -6.59 -21.06 -21.41
CA PHE A 10 -5.55 -20.34 -22.15
C PHE A 10 -4.13 -20.39 -21.55
N MET A 11 -3.92 -21.02 -20.40
CA MET A 11 -2.61 -21.09 -19.76
C MET A 11 -1.93 -22.45 -19.94
N THR A 12 -0.63 -22.40 -20.21
CA THR A 12 0.23 -23.59 -20.28
C THR A 12 0.41 -24.22 -18.89
N GLU A 13 0.68 -25.52 -18.83
CA GLU A 13 0.97 -26.23 -17.56
C GLU A 13 2.15 -25.59 -16.80
N THR A 14 3.14 -25.07 -17.53
CA THR A 14 4.29 -24.38 -16.96
C THR A 14 3.90 -23.07 -16.26
N GLU A 15 3.02 -22.27 -16.86
CA GLU A 15 2.49 -21.04 -16.25
C GLU A 15 1.66 -21.34 -15.00
N ILE A 16 0.83 -22.38 -15.05
CA ILE A 16 0.05 -22.85 -13.90
C ILE A 16 0.98 -23.28 -12.76
N SER A 17 2.02 -24.07 -13.06
CA SER A 17 3.01 -24.52 -12.08
C SER A 17 3.73 -23.34 -11.42
N THR A 18 4.18 -22.38 -12.23
CA THR A 18 4.90 -21.18 -11.77
C THR A 18 4.01 -20.33 -10.86
N ARG A 19 2.74 -20.10 -11.23
CA ARG A 19 1.78 -19.36 -10.40
C ARG A 19 1.46 -20.08 -9.09
N ARG A 20 1.34 -21.41 -9.11
CA ARG A 20 1.15 -22.22 -7.89
C ARG A 20 2.35 -22.17 -6.96
N GLU A 21 3.56 -22.15 -7.51
CA GLU A 21 4.77 -21.99 -6.71
C GLU A 21 4.81 -20.59 -6.06
N ALA A 22 4.50 -19.53 -6.81
CA ALA A 22 4.40 -18.18 -6.29
C ALA A 22 3.36 -18.08 -5.15
N PHE A 23 2.17 -18.67 -5.34
CA PHE A 23 1.13 -18.73 -4.32
C PHE A 23 1.59 -19.46 -3.05
N ARG A 24 2.27 -20.61 -3.19
CA ARG A 24 2.81 -21.35 -2.04
C ARG A 24 3.86 -20.53 -1.29
N LYS A 25 4.70 -19.76 -1.99
CA LYS A 25 5.67 -18.84 -1.38
C LYS A 25 4.97 -17.73 -0.61
N GLU A 26 3.94 -17.10 -1.18
CA GLU A 26 3.11 -16.09 -0.50
C GLU A 26 2.52 -16.65 0.80
N VAL A 27 1.88 -17.82 0.74
CA VAL A 27 1.28 -18.49 1.90
C VAL A 27 2.32 -18.84 2.97
N ALA A 28 3.48 -19.35 2.55
CA ALA A 28 4.56 -19.72 3.47
C ALA A 28 5.11 -18.51 4.22
N VAL A 29 5.25 -17.36 3.55
CA VAL A 29 5.66 -16.11 4.20
C VAL A 29 4.56 -15.63 5.16
N TRP A 30 3.32 -15.50 4.67
CA TRP A 30 2.24 -14.85 5.42
C TRP A 30 1.84 -15.64 6.67
N LYS A 31 1.88 -16.99 6.62
CA LYS A 31 1.54 -17.84 7.76
C LYS A 31 2.40 -17.57 9.00
N GLU A 32 3.67 -17.19 8.81
CA GLU A 32 4.62 -16.96 9.91
C GLU A 32 4.53 -15.54 10.49
N LEU A 33 3.67 -14.68 9.92
CA LEU A 33 3.52 -13.29 10.35
C LEU A 33 2.43 -13.16 11.42
N ASN A 34 2.78 -12.46 12.50
CA ASN A 34 1.86 -12.12 13.57
C ASN A 34 2.22 -10.75 14.15
N HIS A 35 1.44 -9.73 13.79
CA HIS A 35 1.63 -8.36 14.22
C HIS A 35 0.30 -7.60 14.15
N ARG A 36 0.08 -6.62 15.04
CA ARG A 36 -1.18 -5.83 15.09
C ARG A 36 -1.48 -5.16 13.74
N ASN A 37 -0.45 -4.65 13.07
CA ASN A 37 -0.56 -3.95 11.78
C ASN A 37 -0.29 -4.82 10.55
N VAL A 38 -0.42 -6.14 10.67
CA VAL A 38 -0.38 -7.08 9.54
C VAL A 38 -1.65 -7.92 9.59
N ALA A 39 -2.35 -8.03 8.47
CA ALA A 39 -3.57 -8.80 8.38
C ALA A 39 -3.28 -10.27 8.71
N ARG A 40 -4.04 -10.85 9.65
CA ARG A 40 -3.82 -12.21 10.14
C ARG A 40 -4.22 -13.24 9.10
N PHE A 41 -3.27 -14.09 8.74
CA PHE A 41 -3.52 -15.27 7.92
C PHE A 41 -4.38 -16.29 8.69
N ILE A 42 -5.38 -16.86 8.02
CA ILE A 42 -6.25 -17.92 8.57
C ILE A 42 -6.00 -19.24 7.87
N GLY A 43 -5.89 -19.24 6.54
CA GLY A 43 -5.71 -20.46 5.77
C GLY A 43 -5.56 -20.21 4.28
N ALA A 44 -5.25 -21.27 3.53
CA ALA A 44 -5.12 -21.21 2.09
C ALA A 44 -5.68 -22.49 1.44
N SER A 45 -6.09 -22.39 0.17
CA SER A 45 -6.50 -23.51 -0.67
C SER A 45 -5.82 -23.44 -2.03
N THR A 46 -5.43 -24.59 -2.57
CA THR A 46 -4.96 -24.74 -3.95
C THR A 46 -5.98 -25.59 -4.72
N GLY A 47 -7.14 -25.01 -5.03
CA GLY A 47 -8.30 -25.71 -5.61
C GLY A 47 -9.60 -25.38 -4.87
N THR A 48 -10.70 -25.31 -5.63
CA THR A 48 -12.07 -25.01 -5.16
C THR A 48 -13.05 -26.15 -5.42
N THR A 49 -12.61 -27.26 -6.04
CA THR A 49 -13.45 -28.42 -6.41
C THR A 49 -14.36 -28.94 -5.29
N ASP A 50 -13.95 -28.81 -4.03
CA ASP A 50 -14.67 -29.35 -2.88
C ASP A 50 -15.29 -28.27 -1.96
N ARG A 51 -15.39 -27.01 -2.40
CA ARG A 51 -15.77 -25.89 -1.50
C ARG A 51 -16.80 -24.94 -2.10
N SER A 52 -17.99 -24.91 -1.47
CA SER A 52 -18.97 -23.84 -1.68
C SER A 52 -18.54 -22.58 -0.94
N ILE A 53 -18.06 -21.55 -1.66
CA ILE A 53 -17.84 -20.23 -1.06
C ILE A 53 -19.19 -19.50 -1.03
N PRO A 54 -19.70 -19.07 0.15
CA PRO A 54 -20.95 -18.33 0.21
C PRO A 54 -20.82 -17.02 -0.58
N ALA A 55 -21.74 -16.76 -1.50
CA ALA A 55 -21.89 -15.44 -2.10
C ALA A 55 -22.30 -14.44 -1.01
N ASP A 56 -21.71 -13.25 -1.04
CA ASP A 56 -21.97 -12.20 -0.05
C ASP A 56 -23.47 -11.88 0.00
N SER A 57 -24.01 -11.71 1.21
CA SER A 57 -25.45 -11.58 1.49
C SER A 57 -26.00 -10.17 1.17
N GLY A 58 -25.67 -9.65 -0.02
CA GLY A 58 -26.11 -8.35 -0.49
C GLY A 58 -25.97 -8.25 -2.00
N GLU A 59 -27.09 -8.42 -2.71
CA GLU A 59 -27.26 -8.09 -4.14
C GLU A 59 -26.48 -8.94 -5.17
N SER A 60 -26.64 -10.26 -5.12
CA SER A 60 -26.81 -11.15 -6.30
C SER A 60 -26.71 -12.59 -5.81
N SER A 61 -27.80 -13.35 -5.90
CA SER A 61 -27.86 -14.76 -5.49
C SER A 61 -27.22 -15.72 -6.50
N ALA A 62 -26.25 -15.26 -7.29
CA ALA A 62 -25.46 -16.13 -8.14
C ALA A 62 -24.26 -16.66 -7.34
N PRO A 63 -24.04 -17.99 -7.27
CA PRO A 63 -22.77 -18.54 -6.81
C PRO A 63 -21.64 -17.85 -7.59
N ILE A 64 -20.58 -17.43 -6.91
CA ILE A 64 -19.36 -17.05 -7.61
C ILE A 64 -18.85 -18.37 -8.24
N ASP A 65 -19.04 -18.51 -9.55
CA ASP A 65 -18.58 -19.68 -10.31
C ASP A 65 -17.04 -19.58 -10.39
N LEU A 66 -16.38 -20.13 -9.37
CA LEU A 66 -14.93 -20.08 -9.26
C LEU A 66 -14.33 -21.23 -10.07
N PRO A 67 -13.32 -20.96 -10.92
CA PRO A 67 -12.58 -22.00 -11.63
C PRO A 67 -12.14 -23.09 -10.65
N GLU A 68 -12.34 -24.37 -10.97
CA GLU A 68 -12.03 -25.52 -10.09
C GLU A 68 -10.59 -25.49 -9.53
N ARG A 69 -9.69 -24.83 -10.26
CA ARG A 69 -8.26 -24.71 -9.98
C ARG A 69 -7.87 -23.44 -9.23
N ALA A 70 -8.83 -22.60 -8.84
CA ALA A 70 -8.56 -21.34 -8.18
C ALA A 70 -7.83 -21.54 -6.83
N CYS A 71 -6.83 -20.70 -6.59
CA CYS A 71 -6.11 -20.65 -5.32
C CYS A 71 -6.67 -19.50 -4.47
N CYS A 72 -6.93 -19.79 -3.19
CA CYS A 72 -7.60 -18.85 -2.29
C CYS A 72 -6.75 -18.63 -1.04
N VAL A 73 -6.56 -17.36 -0.65
CA VAL A 73 -6.04 -16.99 0.67
C VAL A 73 -7.18 -16.49 1.55
N VAL A 74 -7.33 -17.11 2.70
CA VAL A 74 -8.29 -16.74 3.75
C VAL A 74 -7.54 -15.97 4.84
N VAL A 75 -8.02 -14.77 5.13
CA VAL A 75 -7.45 -13.84 6.11
C VAL A 75 -8.55 -13.30 7.00
N GLU A 76 -8.17 -12.66 8.10
CA GLU A 76 -9.15 -11.95 8.93
C GLU A 76 -9.95 -10.93 8.11
N TYR A 77 -11.23 -10.79 8.44
CA TYR A 77 -12.10 -9.82 7.77
C TYR A 77 -11.90 -8.44 8.37
N LEU A 78 -11.56 -7.47 7.51
CA LEU A 78 -11.27 -6.09 7.88
C LEU A 78 -12.41 -5.20 7.35
N CYS A 79 -13.38 -4.96 8.22
CA CYS A 79 -14.72 -4.50 7.85
C CYS A 79 -14.81 -3.06 7.36
N LEU A 80 -13.80 -2.22 7.64
CA LEU A 80 -13.78 -0.82 7.19
C LEU A 80 -13.16 -0.65 5.79
N GLY A 81 -12.84 -1.77 5.11
CA GLY A 81 -12.35 -1.77 3.74
C GLY A 81 -10.91 -1.28 3.63
N THR A 82 -10.56 -0.76 2.45
CA THR A 82 -9.20 -0.28 2.17
C THR A 82 -8.99 1.15 2.66
N LEU A 83 -7.75 1.46 3.02
CA LEU A 83 -7.32 2.82 3.27
C LEU A 83 -7.58 3.69 2.03
N ARG A 84 -7.43 3.15 0.81
CA ARG A 84 -7.79 3.86 -0.42
C ARG A 84 -9.24 4.36 -0.43
N GLN A 85 -10.20 3.51 -0.06
CA GLN A 85 -11.62 3.89 0.06
C GLN A 85 -11.81 4.97 1.12
N ARG A 86 -11.13 4.83 2.28
CA ARG A 86 -11.16 5.82 3.36
C ARG A 86 -10.64 7.19 2.91
N LEU A 87 -9.52 7.23 2.18
CA LEU A 87 -8.94 8.47 1.64
C LEU A 87 -9.88 9.12 0.61
N TYR A 88 -10.48 8.32 -0.28
CA TYR A 88 -11.43 8.82 -1.27
C TYR A 88 -12.67 9.45 -0.64
N ALA A 89 -13.21 8.84 0.43
CA ALA A 89 -14.33 9.38 1.19
C ALA A 89 -14.00 10.73 1.87
N HIS A 90 -12.72 10.97 2.17
CA HIS A 90 -12.24 12.21 2.81
C HIS A 90 -11.54 13.16 1.84
N ARG A 91 -11.66 12.97 0.52
CA ARG A 91 -10.96 13.83 -0.46
C ARG A 91 -11.32 15.33 -0.34
N GLU A 92 -12.53 15.65 0.12
CA GLU A 92 -13.02 17.03 0.26
C GLU A 92 -12.78 17.59 1.66
N ARG A 93 -13.16 16.85 2.71
CA ARG A 93 -13.06 17.30 4.11
C ARG A 93 -11.70 17.06 4.75
N LYS A 94 -10.90 16.17 4.16
CA LYS A 94 -9.60 15.67 4.64
C LYS A 94 -9.71 14.97 6.00
N ILE A 95 -8.66 14.23 6.35
CA ILE A 95 -8.57 13.51 7.62
C ILE A 95 -7.85 14.40 8.64
N GLY A 96 -8.33 14.40 9.89
CA GLY A 96 -7.70 15.13 10.98
C GLY A 96 -6.24 14.72 11.18
N TYR A 97 -5.37 15.68 11.48
CA TYR A 97 -3.91 15.46 11.52
C TYR A 97 -3.48 14.35 12.49
N LYS A 98 -4.16 14.23 13.64
CA LYS A 98 -3.93 13.15 14.60
C LYS A 98 -4.16 11.77 13.96
N ILE A 99 -5.28 11.59 13.28
CA ILE A 99 -5.63 10.32 12.60
C ILE A 99 -4.66 10.05 11.43
N VAL A 100 -4.21 11.09 10.72
CA VAL A 100 -3.15 10.94 9.69
C VAL A 100 -1.88 10.35 10.28
N VAL A 101 -1.44 10.85 11.44
CA VAL A 101 -0.24 10.34 12.13
C VAL A 101 -0.48 8.93 12.67
N GLU A 102 -1.67 8.61 13.18
CA GLU A 102 -2.04 7.25 13.62
C GLU A 102 -1.98 6.25 12.45
N PHE A 103 -2.58 6.55 11.30
CA PHE A 103 -2.49 5.70 10.11
C PHE A 103 -1.06 5.53 9.61
N ALA A 104 -0.25 6.60 9.67
CA ALA A 104 1.16 6.55 9.30
C ALA A 104 1.97 5.66 10.26
N LEU A 105 1.70 5.75 11.57
CA LEU A 105 2.35 4.93 12.60
C LEU A 105 2.00 3.46 12.45
N ASP A 106 0.72 3.14 12.24
CA ASP A 106 0.27 1.76 12.01
C ASP A 106 0.99 1.13 10.81
N LEU A 107 1.03 1.84 9.68
CA LEU A 107 1.73 1.39 8.48
C LEU A 107 3.24 1.25 8.74
N ALA A 108 3.86 2.24 9.41
CA ALA A 108 5.29 2.22 9.70
C ALA A 108 5.68 1.06 10.63
N ASN A 109 4.86 0.78 11.65
CA ASN A 109 5.04 -0.35 12.56
C ASN A 109 4.90 -1.69 11.83
N GLY A 110 3.90 -1.83 10.95
CA GLY A 110 3.74 -3.02 10.10
C GLY A 110 4.97 -3.27 9.22
N LEU A 111 5.46 -2.25 8.53
CA LEU A 111 6.65 -2.38 7.67
C LEU A 111 7.92 -2.62 8.48
N SER A 112 8.09 -1.93 9.63
CA SER A 112 9.22 -2.18 10.53
C SER A 112 9.23 -3.63 11.03
N TYR A 113 8.07 -4.21 11.31
CA TYR A 113 7.95 -5.61 11.67
C TYR A 113 8.37 -6.53 10.51
N LEU A 114 7.86 -6.31 9.29
CA LEU A 114 8.25 -7.10 8.11
C LEU A 114 9.76 -7.02 7.85
N HIS A 115 10.33 -5.82 7.90
CA HIS A 115 11.76 -5.58 7.70
C HIS A 115 12.62 -6.27 8.76
N SER A 116 12.13 -6.36 10.01
CA SER A 116 12.81 -7.11 11.09
C SER A 116 12.82 -8.63 10.88
N LYS A 117 11.98 -9.14 9.96
CA LYS A 117 11.90 -10.53 9.54
C LYS A 117 12.57 -10.75 8.18
N ASP A 118 13.33 -9.77 7.70
CA ASP A 118 13.93 -9.76 6.35
C ASP A 118 12.87 -9.98 5.25
N ILE A 119 11.68 -9.42 5.41
CA ILE A 119 10.59 -9.49 4.43
C ILE A 119 10.41 -8.13 3.76
N VAL A 120 10.45 -8.10 2.43
CA VAL A 120 10.19 -6.91 1.60
C VAL A 120 8.82 -7.03 0.95
N HIS A 121 7.94 -6.06 1.19
CA HIS A 121 6.55 -6.09 0.74
C HIS A 121 6.42 -5.88 -0.78
N ARG A 122 7.14 -4.89 -1.32
CA ARG A 122 7.24 -4.52 -2.76
C ARG A 122 6.01 -3.89 -3.41
N ASP A 123 4.84 -3.91 -2.78
CA ASP A 123 3.63 -3.21 -3.28
C ASP A 123 2.92 -2.41 -2.17
N VAL A 124 3.67 -1.55 -1.47
CA VAL A 124 3.13 -0.68 -0.42
C VAL A 124 2.31 0.44 -1.06
N LYS A 125 0.99 0.38 -0.89
CA LYS A 125 0.03 1.36 -1.40
C LYS A 125 -1.28 1.34 -0.60
N PRO A 126 -2.11 2.39 -0.59
CA PRO A 126 -3.35 2.44 0.21
C PRO A 126 -4.37 1.34 -0.12
N GLU A 127 -4.33 0.76 -1.31
CA GLU A 127 -5.20 -0.37 -1.72
C GLU A 127 -4.84 -1.66 -0.97
N ASN A 128 -3.57 -1.83 -0.58
CA ASN A 128 -3.07 -2.99 0.15
C ASN A 128 -3.04 -2.75 1.67
N MET A 129 -3.61 -1.64 2.12
CA MET A 129 -3.77 -1.32 3.53
C MET A 129 -5.25 -1.42 3.88
N LEU A 130 -5.61 -2.27 4.82
CA LEU A 130 -6.99 -2.54 5.23
C LEU A 130 -7.23 -2.03 6.65
N LEU A 131 -8.48 -1.69 6.97
CA LEU A 131 -8.87 -1.13 8.27
C LEU A 131 -9.77 -2.10 9.03
N ASP A 132 -9.41 -2.39 10.29
CA ASP A 132 -10.28 -3.17 11.18
C ASP A 132 -11.38 -2.31 11.82
N ALA A 133 -12.18 -2.90 12.71
CA ALA A 133 -13.30 -2.22 13.37
C ALA A 133 -12.86 -1.05 14.28
N GLU A 134 -11.61 -1.02 14.73
CA GLU A 134 -11.02 0.06 15.53
C GLU A 134 -10.35 1.13 14.64
N ALA A 135 -10.48 1.01 13.32
CA ALA A 135 -9.78 1.82 12.31
C ALA A 135 -8.25 1.71 12.39
N VAL A 136 -7.72 0.58 12.88
CA VAL A 136 -6.28 0.28 12.85
C VAL A 136 -5.91 -0.16 11.45
N VAL A 137 -4.82 0.41 10.91
CA VAL A 137 -4.31 0.02 9.59
C VAL A 137 -3.54 -1.30 9.70
N LYS A 138 -3.89 -2.25 8.83
CA LYS A 138 -3.20 -3.53 8.65
C LYS A 138 -2.74 -3.72 7.22
N ILE A 139 -1.47 -4.08 7.06
CA ILE A 139 -0.88 -4.44 5.77
C ILE A 139 -1.46 -5.77 5.31
N ALA A 140 -1.93 -5.81 4.07
CA ALA A 140 -2.43 -6.99 3.41
C ALA A 140 -1.78 -7.12 2.02
N ASP A 141 -2.09 -8.24 1.35
CA ASP A 141 -1.65 -8.55 -0.01
C ASP A 141 -0.13 -8.75 -0.19
N PHE A 142 0.30 -9.98 0.10
CA PHE A 142 1.69 -10.41 0.03
C PHE A 142 2.04 -11.10 -1.31
N GLY A 143 1.19 -10.97 -2.33
CA GLY A 143 1.30 -11.71 -3.60
C GLY A 143 2.59 -11.45 -4.39
N VAL A 144 3.29 -10.36 -4.08
CA VAL A 144 4.59 -10.03 -4.66
C VAL A 144 5.69 -9.91 -3.61
N THR A 145 5.42 -10.27 -2.35
CA THR A 145 6.38 -10.20 -1.26
C THR A 145 7.54 -11.18 -1.47
N ARG A 146 8.73 -10.79 -1.00
CA ARG A 146 9.92 -11.65 -1.00
C ARG A 146 10.65 -11.59 0.33
N VAL A 147 11.25 -12.71 0.72
CA VAL A 147 12.32 -12.70 1.72
C VAL A 147 13.53 -12.02 1.07
N GLN A 148 14.09 -11.03 1.75
CA GLN A 148 15.25 -10.28 1.30
C GLN A 148 16.41 -11.24 1.09
N ALA A 149 16.93 -11.25 -0.14
CA ALA A 149 18.09 -12.06 -0.46
C ALA A 149 19.36 -11.46 0.17
N LYS A 150 20.34 -12.33 0.45
CA LYS A 150 21.66 -11.90 0.94
C LYS A 150 22.42 -11.09 -0.11
N ASN A 151 22.21 -11.40 -1.39
CA ASN A 151 22.73 -10.63 -2.51
C ASN A 151 21.60 -9.77 -3.09
N PRO A 152 21.75 -8.44 -3.17
CA PRO A 152 20.76 -7.56 -3.76
C PRO A 152 20.44 -7.88 -5.23
N GLU A 153 21.38 -8.49 -5.96
CA GLU A 153 21.18 -8.93 -7.35
C GLU A 153 20.12 -10.04 -7.50
N ASP A 154 19.77 -10.73 -6.42
CA ASP A 154 18.71 -11.75 -6.40
C ASP A 154 17.31 -11.12 -6.17
N MET A 155 17.27 -9.83 -5.80
CA MET A 155 16.06 -9.03 -5.70
C MET A 155 15.78 -8.37 -7.06
N THR A 156 15.16 -9.12 -7.97
CA THR A 156 14.85 -8.66 -9.34
C THR A 156 13.35 -8.55 -9.61
N GLY A 157 13.04 -7.84 -10.70
CA GLY A 157 11.71 -7.76 -11.29
C GLY A 157 10.98 -6.48 -10.92
N MET A 158 10.58 -5.74 -11.95
CA MET A 158 9.67 -4.61 -11.87
C MET A 158 8.30 -5.07 -11.39
N THR A 159 8.01 -4.87 -10.11
CA THR A 159 6.73 -5.22 -9.49
C THR A 159 6.24 -4.11 -8.60
N GLY A 160 4.93 -4.07 -8.40
CA GLY A 160 4.26 -3.03 -7.64
C GLY A 160 3.53 -2.04 -8.53
N THR A 161 3.00 -0.98 -7.91
CA THR A 161 2.20 0.02 -8.61
C THR A 161 3.06 1.22 -8.97
N LEU A 162 3.16 1.57 -10.26
CA LEU A 162 4.09 2.60 -10.80
C LEU A 162 4.01 3.95 -10.06
N GLY A 163 2.84 4.31 -9.53
CA GLY A 163 2.67 5.52 -8.72
C GLY A 163 3.33 5.50 -7.33
N TYR A 164 3.84 4.36 -6.86
CA TYR A 164 4.42 4.16 -5.54
C TYR A 164 5.81 3.51 -5.58
N MET A 165 6.24 3.02 -6.75
CA MET A 165 7.52 2.33 -6.91
C MET A 165 8.72 3.27 -6.75
N ALA A 166 9.76 2.77 -6.10
CA ALA A 166 11.04 3.43 -5.98
C ALA A 166 11.77 3.49 -7.33
N PRO A 167 12.58 4.53 -7.60
CA PRO A 167 13.24 4.71 -8.89
C PRO A 167 14.15 3.53 -9.27
N GLU A 168 14.88 2.96 -8.31
CA GLU A 168 15.75 1.81 -8.55
C GLU A 168 14.97 0.54 -8.94
N VAL A 169 13.73 0.38 -8.46
CA VAL A 169 12.85 -0.73 -8.84
C VAL A 169 12.30 -0.52 -10.26
N ILE A 170 11.98 0.73 -10.62
CA ILE A 170 11.54 1.08 -11.98
C ILE A 170 12.65 0.84 -13.00
N GLU A 171 13.90 1.12 -12.62
CA GLU A 171 15.07 0.89 -13.46
C GLU A 171 15.56 -0.57 -13.46
N ASP A 172 14.87 -1.48 -12.77
CA ASP A 172 15.24 -2.89 -12.57
C ASP A 172 16.69 -3.08 -12.07
N LYS A 173 17.14 -2.14 -11.21
CA LYS A 173 18.42 -2.23 -10.51
C LYS A 173 18.28 -3.12 -9.27
N PRO A 174 19.37 -3.70 -8.74
CA PRO A 174 19.34 -4.36 -7.44
C PRO A 174 18.76 -3.45 -6.35
N TYR A 175 17.82 -3.98 -5.56
CA TYR A 175 17.16 -3.23 -4.50
C TYR A 175 16.96 -4.07 -3.23
N ASP A 176 16.61 -3.41 -2.14
CA ASP A 176 16.38 -4.02 -0.85
C ASP A 176 15.09 -3.46 -0.21
N ARG A 177 14.94 -3.67 1.10
CA ARG A 177 13.80 -3.16 1.88
C ARG A 177 13.61 -1.64 1.83
N LYS A 178 14.61 -0.85 1.40
CA LYS A 178 14.49 0.61 1.24
C LYS A 178 13.53 1.00 0.12
N CYS A 179 13.15 0.09 -0.77
CA CYS A 179 12.09 0.36 -1.74
C CYS A 179 10.72 0.51 -1.05
N ASP A 180 10.43 -0.26 0.00
CA ASP A 180 9.21 -0.11 0.80
C ASP A 180 9.20 1.24 1.55
N VAL A 181 10.37 1.73 1.99
CA VAL A 181 10.50 3.05 2.64
C VAL A 181 10.12 4.17 1.67
N TYR A 182 10.54 4.06 0.42
CA TYR A 182 10.13 5.00 -0.63
C TYR A 182 8.62 4.99 -0.81
N SER A 183 8.04 3.81 -1.01
CA SER A 183 6.61 3.64 -1.18
C SER A 183 5.81 4.12 0.04
N PHE A 184 6.34 3.92 1.26
CA PHE A 184 5.80 4.50 2.48
C PHE A 184 5.76 6.03 2.43
N GLY A 185 6.82 6.69 1.96
CA GLY A 185 6.86 8.16 1.81
C GLY A 185 5.77 8.68 0.87
N ILE A 186 5.51 7.97 -0.23
CA ILE A 186 4.42 8.28 -1.17
C ILE A 186 3.05 8.02 -0.53
N CYS A 187 2.88 6.91 0.19
CA CYS A 187 1.67 6.61 0.96
C CYS A 187 1.39 7.67 2.02
N LEU A 188 2.42 8.14 2.75
CA LEU A 188 2.28 9.17 3.76
C LEU A 188 1.75 10.47 3.16
N TRP A 189 2.23 10.85 1.97
CA TRP A 189 1.66 11.95 1.22
C TRP A 189 0.19 11.70 0.86
N ALA A 190 -0.16 10.51 0.38
CA ALA A 190 -1.53 10.15 0.01
C ALA A 190 -2.48 10.21 1.22
N ILE A 191 -2.03 9.74 2.39
CA ILE A 191 -2.78 9.80 3.64
C ILE A 191 -3.04 11.26 4.04
N TYR A 192 -1.98 12.08 4.08
CA TYR A 192 -2.09 13.48 4.46
C TYR A 192 -2.98 14.28 3.49
N CYS A 193 -2.80 14.08 2.19
CA CYS A 193 -3.53 14.81 1.17
C CYS A 193 -4.92 14.22 0.87
N CYS A 194 -5.22 12.99 1.30
CA CYS A 194 -6.40 12.23 0.88
C CYS A 194 -6.58 12.24 -0.65
N ASP A 195 -5.50 12.02 -1.39
CA ASP A 195 -5.46 12.15 -2.85
C ASP A 195 -4.51 11.13 -3.49
N ILE A 196 -4.56 11.01 -4.82
CA ILE A 196 -3.63 10.23 -5.63
C ILE A 196 -2.32 11.01 -5.79
N PRO A 197 -1.14 10.37 -5.65
CA PRO A 197 0.16 11.04 -5.63
C PRO A 197 0.49 11.89 -6.86
N TYR A 198 0.00 11.51 -8.03
CA TYR A 198 0.31 12.15 -9.31
C TYR A 198 -0.96 12.62 -10.04
N TYR A 199 -0.77 13.55 -10.98
CA TYR A 199 -1.87 14.28 -11.60
C TYR A 199 -2.78 13.38 -12.45
N PRO A 200 -4.10 13.65 -12.46
CA PRO A 200 -5.00 13.07 -13.44
C PRO A 200 -4.57 13.51 -14.85
N GLY A 201 -4.22 12.55 -15.70
CA GLY A 201 -3.83 12.79 -17.10
C GLY A 201 -2.41 12.36 -17.48
N MET A 202 -1.54 12.05 -16.51
CA MET A 202 -0.29 11.35 -16.81
C MET A 202 -0.52 9.84 -16.85
N SER A 203 -0.02 9.19 -17.88
CA SER A 203 0.06 7.73 -17.94
C SER A 203 1.08 7.20 -16.93
N SER A 204 0.95 5.94 -16.54
CA SER A 204 1.88 5.31 -15.61
C SER A 204 3.32 5.27 -16.13
N ILE A 205 3.51 5.21 -17.45
CA ILE A 205 4.82 5.24 -18.11
C ILE A 205 5.46 6.63 -17.98
N GLU A 206 4.69 7.70 -18.23
CA GLU A 206 5.17 9.08 -18.09
C GLU A 206 5.55 9.39 -16.64
N ILE A 207 4.75 8.92 -15.68
CA ILE A 207 5.06 9.05 -14.25
C ILE A 207 6.39 8.37 -13.94
N SER A 208 6.55 7.12 -14.35
CA SER A 208 7.76 6.33 -14.05
C SER A 208 9.01 6.96 -14.65
N SER A 209 8.92 7.38 -15.92
CA SER A 209 9.99 8.13 -16.61
C SER A 209 10.34 9.42 -15.87
N ALA A 210 9.34 10.21 -15.45
CA ALA A 210 9.58 11.45 -14.73
C ALA A 210 10.12 11.23 -13.31
N VAL A 211 9.72 10.16 -12.61
CA VAL A 211 10.25 9.80 -11.29
C VAL A 211 11.73 9.49 -11.36
N VAL A 212 12.15 8.73 -12.38
CA VAL A 212 13.55 8.31 -12.58
C VAL A 212 14.40 9.46 -13.13
N HIS A 213 13.97 10.12 -14.21
CA HIS A 213 14.81 11.06 -14.95
C HIS A 213 14.68 12.51 -14.48
N ASN A 214 13.51 12.91 -13.94
CA ASN A 214 13.25 14.28 -13.50
C ASN A 214 13.11 14.40 -11.98
N ASN A 215 13.36 13.32 -11.25
CA ASN A 215 13.16 13.22 -9.80
C ASN A 215 11.76 13.70 -9.37
N LEU A 216 10.73 13.40 -10.16
CA LEU A 216 9.35 13.81 -9.87
C LEU A 216 8.91 13.23 -8.53
N ARG A 217 8.29 14.08 -7.70
CA ARG A 217 7.64 13.69 -6.44
C ARG A 217 6.30 14.41 -6.28
N PRO A 218 5.35 13.84 -5.54
CA PRO A 218 4.11 14.52 -5.19
C PRO A 218 4.35 15.88 -4.54
N LYS A 219 3.56 16.89 -4.95
CA LYS A 219 3.71 18.24 -4.41
C LYS A 219 3.18 18.30 -2.98
N ILE A 220 4.04 18.62 -2.02
CA ILE A 220 3.62 18.80 -0.63
C ILE A 220 2.87 20.15 -0.48
N PRO A 221 1.63 20.16 0.04
CA PRO A 221 0.88 21.39 0.29
C PRO A 221 1.58 22.29 1.31
N ARG A 222 1.42 23.62 1.18
CA ARG A 222 2.04 24.60 2.10
C ARG A 222 1.54 24.49 3.54
N CYS A 223 0.34 23.94 3.74
CA CYS A 223 -0.23 23.68 5.07
C CYS A 223 0.34 22.43 5.75
N CYS A 224 1.17 21.63 5.06
CA CYS A 224 1.79 20.46 5.65
C CYS A 224 2.81 20.87 6.72
N PRO A 225 2.68 20.37 7.97
CA PRO A 225 3.66 20.62 9.00
C PRO A 225 5.07 20.23 8.54
N THR A 226 6.04 21.12 8.78
CA THR A 226 7.42 20.95 8.26
C THR A 226 8.04 19.62 8.67
N ARG A 227 7.79 19.15 9.91
CA ARG A 227 8.32 17.87 10.38
C ARG A 227 7.77 16.68 9.57
N LEU A 228 6.45 16.65 9.32
CA LEU A 228 5.85 15.60 8.50
C LEU A 228 6.35 15.66 7.05
N ALA A 229 6.44 16.88 6.48
CA ALA A 229 6.99 17.08 5.14
C ALA A 229 8.44 16.59 5.02
N ASN A 230 9.26 16.78 6.06
CA ASN A 230 10.64 16.30 6.09
C ASN A 230 10.70 14.77 6.17
N ILE A 231 9.82 14.12 6.93
CA ILE A 231 9.73 12.65 6.98
C ILE A 231 9.40 12.11 5.59
N MET A 232 8.36 12.65 4.92
CA MET A 232 8.02 12.27 3.53
C MET A 232 9.24 12.40 2.61
N LYS A 233 9.96 13.54 2.69
CA LYS A 233 11.12 13.82 1.86
C LYS A 233 12.28 12.86 2.05
N ARG A 234 12.58 12.50 3.30
CA ARG A 234 13.62 11.53 3.63
C ARG A 234 13.25 10.12 3.17
N CYS A 235 11.98 9.75 3.29
CA CYS A 235 11.52 8.42 2.90
C CYS A 235 11.60 8.20 1.38
N TRP A 236 11.23 9.20 0.57
CA TRP A 236 11.21 9.08 -0.90
C TRP A 236 12.47 9.63 -1.60
N ASP A 237 13.61 9.70 -0.91
CA ASP A 237 14.87 10.13 -1.52
C ASP A 237 15.19 9.24 -2.73
N ALA A 238 15.80 9.82 -3.78
CA ALA A 238 16.19 9.05 -4.96
C ALA A 238 17.25 8.00 -4.60
N ASP A 239 18.13 8.32 -3.66
CA ASP A 239 19.19 7.46 -3.16
C ASP A 239 18.67 6.58 -2.00
N PRO A 240 18.60 5.24 -2.16
CA PRO A 240 18.12 4.32 -1.12
C PRO A 240 18.92 4.39 0.19
N ASP A 241 20.20 4.76 0.13
CA ASP A 241 21.07 4.82 1.30
C ASP A 241 20.76 6.04 2.20
N LYS A 242 20.18 7.09 1.61
CA LYS A 242 19.72 8.28 2.36
C LYS A 242 18.37 8.06 3.03
N ARG A 243 17.65 7.00 2.65
CA ARG A 243 16.34 6.68 3.24
C ARG A 243 16.55 6.08 4.63
N PRO A 244 15.78 6.52 5.64
CA PRO A 244 15.84 5.94 6.98
C PRO A 244 15.40 4.47 6.97
N GLU A 245 15.76 3.73 8.01
CA GLU A 245 15.13 2.44 8.28
C GLU A 245 13.71 2.65 8.82
N MET A 246 12.79 1.71 8.58
CA MET A 246 11.40 1.87 9.05
C MET A 246 11.29 2.00 10.57
N LYS A 247 12.18 1.38 11.33
CA LYS A 247 12.29 1.59 12.78
C LYS A 247 12.58 3.05 13.16
N GLU A 248 13.44 3.73 12.39
CA GLU A 248 13.70 5.16 12.60
C GLU A 248 12.48 5.99 12.21
N VAL A 249 11.79 5.63 11.12
CA VAL A 249 10.55 6.30 10.70
C VAL A 249 9.48 6.24 11.79
N VAL A 250 9.31 5.11 12.47
CA VAL A 250 8.39 4.98 13.61
C VAL A 250 8.70 6.03 14.68
N HIS A 251 9.96 6.12 15.13
CA HIS A 251 10.36 7.12 16.14
C HIS A 251 10.14 8.56 15.66
N LEU A 252 10.44 8.87 14.39
CA LEU A 252 10.20 10.20 13.84
C LEU A 252 8.72 10.58 13.84
N LEU A 253 7.82 9.62 13.66
CA LEU A 253 6.37 9.81 13.69
C LEU A 253 5.84 9.92 15.12
N GLU A 254 6.35 9.10 16.06
CA GLU A 254 6.02 9.17 17.49
C GLU A 254 6.36 10.55 18.09
N ASP A 255 7.47 11.14 17.65
CA ASP A 255 7.90 12.46 18.09
C ASP A 255 7.04 13.60 17.52
N LEU A 256 6.11 13.35 16.58
CA LEU A 256 5.28 14.41 16.01
C LEU A 256 4.28 14.94 17.04
N ASP A 257 4.37 16.24 17.30
CA ASP A 257 3.36 16.94 18.09
C ASP A 257 2.05 17.09 17.28
N THR A 258 1.08 16.23 17.58
CA THR A 258 -0.25 16.25 16.97
C THR A 258 -1.18 17.28 17.60
N THR A 259 -0.78 17.92 18.71
CA THR A 259 -1.56 18.97 19.40
C THR A 259 -1.38 20.36 18.78
N LYS A 260 -0.22 20.60 18.15
CA LYS A 260 0.15 21.88 17.50
C LYS A 260 0.04 21.86 15.98
N GLY A 261 -0.33 20.73 15.40
CA GLY A 261 -0.61 20.63 13.97
C GLY A 261 -1.86 21.44 13.63
N GLY A 262 -1.69 22.56 12.92
CA GLY A 262 -2.78 23.23 12.21
C GLY A 262 -3.30 22.36 11.06
N GLY A 263 -3.87 21.20 11.40
CA GLY A 263 -4.72 20.43 10.53
C GLY A 263 -6.11 21.06 10.52
N MET A 264 -6.79 20.92 9.38
CA MET A 264 -8.19 21.34 9.23
C MET A 264 -9.01 20.96 10.46
N ILE A 265 -9.70 21.98 10.93
CA ILE A 265 -10.50 22.15 12.15
C ILE A 265 -11.20 20.85 12.59
N PRO A 266 -11.28 20.57 13.91
CA PRO A 266 -11.99 19.41 14.47
C PRO A 266 -13.43 19.28 13.96
N GLU A 267 -13.93 18.04 13.92
CA GLU A 267 -15.33 17.76 13.63
C GLU A 267 -16.24 18.58 14.56
N GLY A 268 -17.01 19.50 13.96
CA GLY A 268 -17.91 20.39 14.68
C GLY A 268 -17.69 21.88 14.44
N THR A 269 -16.62 22.31 13.77
CA THR A 269 -16.42 23.72 13.41
C THR A 269 -16.08 23.89 11.93
N ASN A 270 -16.99 24.55 11.19
CA ASN A 270 -16.80 25.00 9.81
C ASN A 270 -16.23 26.43 9.89
N PRO A 271 -15.11 26.75 9.22
CA PRO A 271 -15.17 27.02 7.79
C PRO A 271 -14.01 26.43 6.99
N GLY A 272 -14.29 26.09 5.73
CA GLY A 272 -13.36 25.45 4.80
C GLY A 272 -11.99 26.12 4.69
N CYS A 273 -10.96 25.28 4.66
CA CYS A 273 -9.61 25.69 4.30
C CYS A 273 -9.53 25.91 2.78
N PHE A 274 -9.43 27.17 2.36
CA PHE A 274 -9.39 27.58 0.94
C PHE A 274 -8.08 27.26 0.21
N CYS A 275 -7.13 26.56 0.82
CA CYS A 275 -5.81 26.34 0.23
C CYS A 275 -5.77 25.33 -0.94
N PHE A 276 -6.89 24.64 -1.22
CA PHE A 276 -6.94 23.54 -2.19
C PHE A 276 -7.74 23.82 -3.47
N PHE A 277 -8.35 25.01 -3.62
CA PHE A 277 -9.11 25.35 -4.82
C PHE A 277 -8.26 26.14 -5.83
N GLY A 278 -7.65 25.44 -6.78
CA GLY A 278 -7.51 25.94 -8.15
C GLY A 278 -8.69 25.40 -8.97
N PRO A 279 -9.33 26.18 -9.86
CA PRO A 279 -10.51 25.72 -10.58
C PRO A 279 -10.12 24.57 -11.53
N ARG A 280 -10.55 23.35 -11.21
CA ARG A 280 -10.60 22.26 -12.19
C ARG A 280 -11.75 22.59 -13.15
N ARG A 281 -11.42 23.24 -14.28
CA ARG A 281 -12.31 23.27 -15.44
C ARG A 281 -12.48 21.84 -15.91
N VAL A 282 -13.65 21.26 -15.65
CA VAL A 282 -14.14 20.12 -16.41
C VAL A 282 -14.51 20.67 -17.78
N GLY A 283 -13.66 20.42 -18.77
CA GLY A 283 -13.99 20.59 -20.18
C GLY A 283 -14.56 19.28 -20.74
N PRO A 284 -15.34 19.36 -21.83
CA PRO A 284 -16.33 18.37 -22.26
C PRO A 284 -15.74 17.01 -22.65
#